data_AF-A0A6M3LVP0-F1
#
_entry.id   AF-A0A6M3LVP0-F1
#
_cell.length_a   1.000
_cell.length_b   1.000
_cell.length_c   1.000
_cell.angle_alpha   90.00
_cell.angle_beta   90.00
_cell.angle_gamma   90.00
#
_symmetry.space_group_name_H-M   'P 1'
#
loop_
_entity.id
_entity.type
_entity.pdbx_description
1 polymer ?
#
loop_
_entity_poly.entity_id
_entity_poly.type
_entity_poly.pdbx_seq_one_letter_code
_entity_poly.pdbx_strand_id
1 'polypeptide(L)'
;MNVFGKVDEGTEIYQGTEPWAIILPGPDTISLDANQQLKHTMRVYVNYLQAQGSGTLSELRAIGEAAHDVLMEDQTRGGTCFNCLPISWHPGFMTSGEYTFVGIQSMWGAENWQTFPLPASIGHEWTAMDDVVEKIVAAFKDELLDVPGIDDINEGEEVYLGEGTVAWVIPGPTSIGSFSRARLQHTMTLYQNLLTASTTMTLAEMRRIGEAAYDALMQDITHDQSCSSCLPRLWHPGFIQFGPVSYVGILSDWEAKILQTYTPT
;
A
#
# COMPACT_ATOMS: atom_id res chain seq x y z
N MET A 1 -5.73 -5.94 -18.42
CA MET A 1 -5.65 -5.35 -17.07
C MET A 1 -5.61 -3.84 -17.29
N ASN A 2 -6.73 -3.15 -17.13
CA ASN A 2 -6.79 -1.68 -17.25
C ASN A 2 -6.23 -1.11 -15.94
N VAL A 3 -5.02 -0.55 -15.99
CA VAL A 3 -4.32 0.02 -14.82
C VAL A 3 -4.86 1.44 -14.48
N PHE A 4 -5.86 1.91 -15.21
CA PHE A 4 -6.52 3.19 -14.96
C PHE A 4 -8.01 2.98 -14.69
N GLY A 5 -8.36 2.85 -13.41
CA GLY A 5 -9.57 3.48 -12.89
C GLY A 5 -9.28 4.97 -12.70
N LYS A 6 -10.32 5.82 -12.72
CA LYS A 6 -10.26 7.28 -12.57
C LYS A 6 -9.08 7.74 -11.71
N VAL A 7 -8.11 8.40 -12.34
CA VAL A 7 -7.15 9.25 -11.63
C VAL A 7 -7.69 10.67 -11.73
N ASP A 8 -8.17 11.17 -10.60
CA ASP A 8 -8.41 12.58 -10.35
C ASP A 8 -7.95 12.81 -8.91
N GLU A 9 -7.04 13.76 -8.66
CA GLU A 9 -6.83 14.32 -7.31
C GLU A 9 -7.98 15.31 -7.00
N GLY A 10 -9.20 14.94 -7.38
CA GLY A 10 -10.10 15.81 -8.16
C GLY A 10 -11.00 16.78 -7.40
N THR A 11 -10.94 18.03 -7.83
CA THR A 11 -12.15 18.80 -8.17
C THR A 11 -12.11 19.48 -9.55
N GLU A 12 -11.01 19.42 -10.31
CA GLU A 12 -10.89 20.12 -11.60
C GLU A 12 -10.54 19.16 -12.74
N ILE A 13 -11.54 18.81 -13.54
CA ILE A 13 -11.34 18.28 -14.90
C ILE A 13 -10.51 19.32 -15.66
N TYR A 14 -9.24 19.03 -15.96
CA TYR A 14 -8.37 19.95 -16.69
C TYR A 14 -8.95 20.22 -18.09
N GLN A 15 -9.38 21.46 -18.33
CA GLN A 15 -9.90 21.94 -19.62
C GLN A 15 -8.87 22.73 -20.44
N GLY A 16 -7.60 22.74 -20.02
CA GLY A 16 -6.55 23.53 -20.67
C GLY A 16 -5.94 22.85 -21.89
N THR A 17 -5.29 23.65 -22.74
CA THR A 17 -4.56 23.20 -23.93
C THR A 17 -3.08 22.95 -23.68
N GLU A 18 -2.59 23.26 -22.47
CA GLU A 18 -1.17 23.19 -22.12
C GLU A 18 -0.78 21.78 -21.62
N PRO A 19 0.50 21.38 -21.73
CA PRO A 19 1.01 20.16 -21.13
C PRO A 19 0.90 20.19 -19.60
N TRP A 20 0.49 19.09 -19.01
CA TRP A 20 0.40 18.92 -17.56
C TRP A 20 1.06 17.61 -17.11
N ALA A 21 1.45 17.55 -15.84
CA ALA A 21 2.03 16.35 -15.23
C ALA A 21 1.27 15.96 -13.96
N ILE A 22 0.99 14.67 -13.80
CA ILE A 22 0.44 14.08 -12.56
C ILE A 22 1.47 13.15 -11.96
N ILE A 23 1.73 13.28 -10.66
CA ILE A 23 2.58 12.36 -9.92
C ILE A 23 1.68 11.53 -8.99
N LEU A 24 1.72 10.21 -9.13
CA LEU A 24 0.89 9.31 -8.33
C LEU A 24 1.78 8.34 -7.53
N PRO A 25 1.54 8.19 -6.23
CA PRO A 25 2.15 7.11 -5.47
C PRO A 25 1.58 5.77 -5.98
N GLY A 26 2.47 4.84 -6.28
CA GLY A 26 2.15 3.47 -6.62
C GLY A 26 2.26 2.54 -5.42
N PRO A 27 2.16 1.22 -5.65
CA PRO A 27 2.34 0.24 -4.58
C PRO A 27 3.76 0.27 -4.04
N ASP A 28 3.89 0.11 -2.73
CA ASP A 28 5.13 -0.17 -2.02
C ASP A 28 5.21 -1.66 -1.71
N THR A 29 6.22 -2.31 -2.30
CA THR A 29 6.52 -3.71 -1.98
C THR A 29 7.56 -3.75 -0.89
N ILE A 30 7.24 -4.42 0.21
CA ILE A 30 8.06 -4.47 1.41
C ILE A 30 8.62 -5.88 1.54
N SER A 31 9.93 -5.95 1.73
CA SER A 31 10.62 -7.21 1.98
C SER A 31 11.53 -7.08 3.18
N LEU A 32 11.57 -8.12 4.01
CA LEU A 32 12.55 -8.21 5.08
C LEU A 32 13.93 -8.50 4.47
N ASP A 33 14.88 -7.59 4.69
CA ASP A 33 16.31 -7.83 4.50
C ASP A 33 16.99 -8.03 5.86
N ALA A 34 17.88 -9.00 5.91
CA ALA A 34 18.40 -9.53 7.17
C ALA A 34 17.25 -9.82 8.19
N ASN A 35 17.47 -9.56 9.47
CA ASN A 35 16.49 -9.86 10.54
C ASN A 35 15.81 -8.61 11.14
N GLN A 36 16.14 -7.40 10.65
CA GLN A 36 15.77 -6.13 11.32
C GLN A 36 15.52 -4.96 10.37
N GLN A 37 15.67 -5.16 9.05
CA GLN A 37 15.54 -4.08 8.09
C GLN A 37 14.44 -4.42 7.09
N LEU A 38 13.45 -3.54 6.97
CA LEU A 38 12.48 -3.60 5.89
C LEU A 38 13.04 -2.79 4.73
N LYS A 39 13.16 -3.45 3.58
CA LYS A 39 13.39 -2.81 2.29
C LYS A 39 12.04 -2.45 1.69
N HIS A 40 11.80 -1.16 1.53
CA HIS A 40 10.66 -0.60 0.82
C HIS A 40 11.05 -0.37 -0.64
N THR A 41 10.19 -0.80 -1.57
CA THR A 41 10.35 -0.58 -3.00
C THR A 41 9.06 0.06 -3.50
N MET A 42 9.02 1.38 -3.45
CA MET A 42 7.86 2.18 -3.81
C MET A 42 7.88 2.53 -5.29
N ARG A 43 6.75 2.34 -5.97
CA ARG A 43 6.56 2.85 -7.33
C ARG A 43 6.06 4.29 -7.30
N VAL A 44 6.56 5.13 -8.19
CA VAL A 44 6.05 6.48 -8.43
C VAL A 44 5.74 6.61 -9.91
N TYR A 45 4.50 6.94 -10.23
CA TYR A 45 4.05 7.15 -11.60
C TYR A 45 4.07 8.65 -11.91
N VAL A 46 4.72 9.02 -13.00
CA VAL A 46 4.73 10.39 -13.52
C VAL A 46 4.05 10.36 -14.89
N ASN A 47 2.89 10.99 -14.99
CA ASN A 47 2.06 11.00 -16.20
C ASN A 47 2.09 12.39 -16.81
N TYR A 48 2.72 12.54 -17.96
CA TYR A 48 2.65 13.76 -18.77
C TYR A 48 1.49 13.64 -19.73
N LEU A 49 0.66 14.67 -19.82
CA LEU A 49 -0.62 14.60 -20.49
C LEU A 49 -0.87 15.91 -21.25
N GLN A 50 -1.60 15.82 -22.37
CA GLN A 50 -2.11 16.97 -23.10
C GLN A 50 -3.39 16.59 -23.85
N ALA A 51 -4.35 17.52 -23.93
CA ALA A 51 -5.60 17.31 -24.66
C ALA A 51 -5.34 16.98 -26.14
N GLN A 52 -6.06 16.01 -26.69
CA GLN A 52 -5.94 15.64 -28.10
C GLN A 52 -6.33 16.83 -29.00
N GLY A 53 -5.45 17.20 -29.94
CA GLY A 53 -5.65 18.32 -30.86
C GLY A 53 -4.90 19.60 -30.48
N SER A 54 -4.32 19.68 -29.27
CA SER A 54 -3.54 20.84 -28.79
C SER A 54 -2.02 20.66 -28.89
N GLY A 55 -1.55 19.48 -29.25
CA GLY A 55 -0.14 19.16 -29.41
C GLY A 55 0.09 17.78 -30.00
N THR A 56 1.34 17.47 -30.30
CA THR A 56 1.79 16.19 -30.87
C THR A 56 2.50 15.33 -29.81
N LEU A 57 2.49 14.01 -30.00
CA LEU A 57 3.25 13.09 -29.14
C LEU A 57 4.76 13.42 -29.13
N SER A 58 5.29 13.99 -30.22
CA SER A 58 6.70 14.38 -30.29
C SER A 58 7.03 15.57 -29.40
N GLU A 59 6.15 16.57 -29.32
CA GLU A 59 6.34 17.74 -28.45
C GLU A 59 6.24 17.33 -26.99
N LEU A 60 5.24 16.52 -26.65
CA LEU A 60 5.08 16.02 -25.28
C LEU A 60 6.25 15.12 -24.87
N ARG A 61 6.82 14.38 -25.82
CA ARG A 61 8.03 13.57 -25.61
C ARG A 61 9.25 14.42 -25.28
N ALA A 62 9.46 15.52 -26.00
CA ALA A 62 10.57 16.42 -25.69
C ALA A 62 10.44 17.01 -24.27
N ILE A 63 9.22 17.36 -23.86
CA ILE A 63 8.95 17.84 -22.49
C ILE A 63 9.23 16.74 -21.46
N GLY A 64 8.74 15.53 -21.71
CA GLY A 64 8.98 14.39 -20.83
C GLY A 64 10.47 14.04 -20.71
N GLU A 65 11.21 14.03 -21.80
CA GLU A 65 12.67 13.78 -21.81
C GLU A 65 13.42 14.87 -21.03
N ALA A 66 13.07 16.14 -21.19
CA ALA A 66 13.66 17.23 -20.40
C ALA A 66 13.35 17.09 -18.90
N ALA A 67 12.11 16.73 -18.55
CA ALA A 67 11.73 16.48 -17.17
C ALA A 67 12.45 15.25 -16.59
N HIS A 68 12.62 14.19 -17.38
CA HIS A 68 13.40 13.01 -16.99
C HIS A 68 14.85 13.39 -16.67
N ASP A 69 15.50 14.21 -17.48
CA ASP A 69 16.88 14.63 -17.26
C ASP A 69 17.03 15.41 -15.94
N VAL A 70 16.13 16.36 -15.67
CA VAL A 70 16.07 17.08 -14.39
C VAL A 70 15.84 16.11 -13.23
N LEU A 71 14.94 15.13 -13.40
CA LEU A 71 14.68 14.11 -12.40
C LEU A 71 15.89 13.18 -12.18
N MET A 72 16.83 13.07 -13.12
CA MET A 72 18.05 12.27 -12.96
C MET A 72 19.18 13.03 -12.24
N GLU A 73 19.11 14.36 -12.14
CA GLU A 73 20.11 15.18 -11.45
C GLU A 73 20.19 14.85 -9.95
N ASP A 74 19.07 14.49 -9.34
CA ASP A 74 18.99 14.06 -7.95
C ASP A 74 18.14 12.79 -7.79
N GLN A 75 18.84 11.65 -7.73
CA GLN A 75 18.27 10.33 -7.52
C GLN A 75 17.83 10.08 -6.07
N THR A 76 18.18 10.96 -5.12
CA THR A 76 17.80 10.82 -3.71
C THR A 76 16.59 11.67 -3.34
N ARG A 77 16.16 12.56 -4.25
CA ARG A 77 15.03 13.49 -4.06
C ARG A 77 15.20 14.34 -2.79
N GLY A 78 16.38 14.91 -2.59
CA GLY A 78 16.73 15.68 -1.41
C GLY A 78 16.96 14.81 -0.17
N GLY A 79 17.36 13.55 -0.36
CA GLY A 79 17.59 12.59 0.71
C GLY A 79 16.32 11.92 1.27
N THR A 80 15.17 12.03 0.60
CA THR A 80 13.93 11.37 1.04
C THR A 80 13.88 9.87 0.68
N CYS A 81 14.75 9.42 -0.23
CA CYS A 81 14.92 8.02 -0.56
C CYS A 81 16.40 7.64 -0.75
N PHE A 82 16.72 6.37 -0.63
CA PHE A 82 18.07 5.86 -0.90
C PHE A 82 18.45 6.06 -2.37
N ASN A 83 17.55 5.67 -3.28
CA ASN A 83 17.59 5.99 -4.69
C ASN A 83 16.18 6.03 -5.28
N CYS A 84 16.02 6.70 -6.40
CA CYS A 84 14.80 6.79 -7.19
C CYS A 84 15.21 6.74 -8.67
N LEU A 85 15.01 5.59 -9.29
CA LEU A 85 15.48 5.31 -10.65
C LEU A 85 14.32 5.03 -11.59
N PRO A 86 14.42 5.41 -12.87
CA PRO A 86 13.39 5.12 -13.85
C PRO A 86 13.35 3.61 -14.11
N ILE A 87 12.16 3.03 -14.03
CA ILE A 87 11.90 1.62 -14.36
C ILE A 87 11.39 1.49 -15.78
N SER A 88 10.45 2.36 -16.18
CA SER A 88 9.88 2.32 -17.51
C SER A 88 9.42 3.68 -18.03
N TRP A 89 9.30 3.76 -19.35
CA TRP A 89 8.88 4.94 -20.10
C TRP A 89 7.99 4.52 -21.25
N HIS A 90 6.71 4.88 -21.19
CA HIS A 90 5.69 4.42 -22.12
C HIS A 90 4.96 5.62 -22.74
N PRO A 91 5.33 6.03 -23.97
CA PRO A 91 4.52 6.98 -24.74
C PRO A 91 3.27 6.29 -25.29
N GLY A 92 2.12 6.98 -25.29
CA GLY A 92 0.89 6.42 -25.81
C GLY A 92 -0.29 7.39 -25.85
N PHE A 93 -1.41 6.89 -26.39
CA PHE A 93 -2.70 7.55 -26.23
C PHE A 93 -3.36 7.01 -24.97
N MET A 94 -3.91 7.90 -24.15
CA MET A 94 -4.68 7.56 -22.96
C MET A 94 -6.10 8.05 -23.15
N THR A 95 -7.09 7.22 -22.79
CA THR A 95 -8.50 7.59 -22.83
C THR A 95 -9.08 7.59 -21.43
N SER A 96 -9.85 8.63 -21.10
CA SER A 96 -10.61 8.73 -19.84
C SER A 96 -12.02 9.24 -20.15
N GLY A 97 -12.99 8.33 -20.12
CA GLY A 97 -14.37 8.65 -20.55
C GLY A 97 -14.42 9.08 -22.03
N GLU A 98 -14.98 10.26 -22.29
CA GLU A 98 -15.07 10.85 -23.63
C GLU A 98 -13.78 11.60 -24.04
N TYR A 99 -12.83 11.76 -23.12
CA TYR A 99 -11.60 12.49 -23.39
C TYR A 99 -10.51 11.55 -23.88
N THR A 100 -9.87 11.95 -24.97
CA THR A 100 -8.65 11.32 -25.48
C THR A 100 -7.49 12.28 -25.23
N PHE A 101 -6.43 11.75 -24.64
CA PHE A 101 -5.20 12.46 -24.34
C PHE A 101 -4.05 11.83 -25.12
N VAL A 102 -3.11 12.67 -25.53
CA VAL A 102 -1.76 12.21 -25.84
C VAL A 102 -0.98 12.25 -24.53
N GLY A 103 -0.24 11.19 -24.20
CA GLY A 103 0.48 11.18 -22.94
C GLY A 103 1.66 10.24 -22.88
N ILE A 104 2.43 10.42 -21.82
CA ILE A 104 3.61 9.64 -21.52
C ILE A 104 3.54 9.26 -20.06
N GLN A 105 3.56 7.97 -19.80
CA GLN A 105 3.70 7.46 -18.44
C GLN A 105 5.15 7.04 -18.22
N SER A 106 5.75 7.59 -17.19
CA SER A 106 7.01 7.13 -16.64
C SER A 106 6.78 6.49 -15.27
N MET A 107 7.42 5.36 -15.02
CA MET A 107 7.39 4.69 -13.72
C MET A 107 8.79 4.74 -13.12
N TRP A 108 8.87 5.14 -11.86
CA TRP A 108 10.11 5.24 -11.09
C TRP A 108 10.03 4.31 -9.89
N GLY A 109 11.15 3.67 -9.56
CA GLY A 109 11.31 2.87 -8.35
C GLY A 109 12.11 3.64 -7.33
N ALA A 110 11.48 3.99 -6.22
CA ALA A 110 12.14 4.54 -5.05
C ALA A 110 12.41 3.44 -4.03
N GLU A 111 13.66 3.32 -3.58
CA GLU A 111 14.03 2.39 -2.51
C GLU A 111 14.23 3.15 -1.19
N ASN A 112 13.72 2.55 -0.11
CA ASN A 112 13.92 3.04 1.24
C ASN A 112 14.16 1.88 2.22
N TRP A 113 14.77 2.21 3.35
CA TRP A 113 15.11 1.24 4.38
C TRP A 113 14.55 1.70 5.72
N GLN A 114 13.71 0.88 6.32
CA GLN A 114 13.19 1.08 7.67
C GLN A 114 13.84 0.07 8.60
N THR A 115 14.47 0.55 9.68
CA THR A 115 14.96 -0.32 10.76
C THR A 115 13.95 -0.31 11.88
N PHE A 116 13.58 -1.48 12.38
CA PHE A 116 12.68 -1.63 13.52
C PHE A 116 13.39 -2.34 14.68
N PRO A 117 13.04 -2.03 15.94
CA PRO A 117 13.61 -2.72 17.08
C PRO A 117 13.19 -4.20 17.08
N LEU A 118 14.10 -5.12 17.40
CA LEU A 118 13.66 -6.49 17.71
C LEU A 118 12.92 -6.48 19.04
N PRO A 119 11.79 -7.21 19.13
CA PRO A 119 11.09 -7.38 20.39
C PRO A 119 11.99 -8.10 21.40
N ALA A 120 11.84 -7.73 22.67
CA ALA A 120 12.60 -8.34 23.78
C ALA A 120 12.14 -9.79 24.07
N SER A 121 10.96 -10.18 23.58
CA SER A 121 10.38 -11.52 23.71
C SER A 121 10.15 -12.14 22.34
N ILE A 122 10.35 -13.46 22.28
CA ILE A 122 9.79 -14.28 21.22
C ILE A 122 8.30 -14.41 21.56
N GLY A 123 7.40 -14.13 20.62
CA GLY A 123 5.95 -14.25 20.82
C GLY A 123 5.52 -15.61 21.38
N HIS A 124 4.26 -15.71 21.80
CA HIS A 124 3.79 -16.89 22.52
C HIS A 124 3.88 -18.16 21.68
N GLU A 125 4.34 -19.26 22.29
CA GLU A 125 4.32 -20.59 21.67
C GLU A 125 2.98 -21.26 21.95
N TRP A 126 2.19 -21.49 20.90
CA TRP A 126 0.85 -22.04 21.03
C TRP A 126 0.86 -23.56 21.07
N THR A 127 -0.11 -24.15 21.77
CA THR A 127 -0.31 -25.61 21.84
C THR A 127 -1.59 -26.07 21.15
N ALA A 128 -2.51 -25.16 20.80
CA ALA A 128 -3.78 -25.45 20.12
C ALA A 128 -4.02 -24.46 18.95
N MET A 129 -4.74 -24.91 17.92
CA MET A 129 -4.97 -24.14 16.68
C MET A 129 -6.08 -23.08 16.82
N ASP A 130 -7.12 -23.42 17.57
CA ASP A 130 -8.44 -22.76 17.53
C ASP A 130 -8.43 -21.29 17.98
N ASP A 131 -7.31 -20.81 18.50
CA ASP A 131 -7.15 -19.47 19.06
C ASP A 131 -6.18 -18.57 18.26
N VAL A 132 -5.44 -19.12 17.29
CA VAL A 132 -4.29 -18.41 16.72
C VAL A 132 -4.71 -17.28 15.78
N VAL A 133 -5.71 -17.52 14.92
CA VAL A 133 -6.18 -16.53 13.94
C VAL A 133 -6.95 -15.41 14.64
N GLU A 134 -7.89 -15.78 15.52
CA GLU A 134 -8.74 -14.82 16.24
C GLU A 134 -7.92 -13.86 17.10
N LYS A 135 -6.86 -14.34 17.77
CA LYS A 135 -6.04 -13.50 18.66
C LYS A 135 -5.28 -12.42 17.93
N ILE A 136 -4.64 -12.76 16.81
CA ILE A 136 -3.89 -11.76 16.05
C ILE A 136 -4.82 -10.80 15.30
N VAL A 137 -5.98 -11.28 14.81
CA VAL A 137 -7.00 -10.40 14.24
C VAL A 137 -7.52 -9.43 15.31
N ALA A 138 -7.81 -9.90 16.52
CA ALA A 138 -8.22 -9.06 17.64
C ALA A 138 -7.15 -8.03 18.01
N ALA A 139 -5.88 -8.43 18.12
CA ALA A 139 -4.78 -7.51 18.42
C ALA A 139 -4.65 -6.40 17.36
N PHE A 140 -4.72 -6.75 16.06
CA PHE A 140 -4.76 -5.75 14.99
C PHE A 140 -5.93 -4.77 15.12
N LYS A 141 -7.13 -5.28 15.44
CA LYS A 141 -8.30 -4.41 15.63
C LYS A 141 -8.09 -3.47 16.82
N ASP A 142 -7.61 -3.98 17.95
CA ASP A 142 -7.36 -3.20 19.16
C ASP A 142 -6.32 -2.09 18.94
N GLU A 143 -5.21 -2.41 18.25
CA GLU A 143 -4.18 -1.42 17.90
C GLU A 143 -4.69 -0.33 16.94
N LEU A 144 -5.63 -0.68 16.06
CA LEU A 144 -6.25 0.26 15.13
C LEU A 144 -7.36 1.10 15.76
N LEU A 145 -7.99 0.68 16.85
CA LEU A 145 -9.04 1.44 17.55
C LEU A 145 -8.54 2.81 18.03
N ASP A 146 -7.26 2.91 18.34
CA ASP A 146 -6.63 4.14 18.85
C ASP A 146 -6.15 5.08 17.72
N VAL A 147 -6.31 4.70 16.45
CA VAL A 147 -5.85 5.50 15.29
C VAL A 147 -6.90 6.56 14.94
N PRO A 148 -6.57 7.87 15.03
CA PRO A 148 -7.52 8.93 14.70
C PRO A 148 -7.95 8.89 13.24
N GLY A 149 -9.27 8.96 13.01
CA GLY A 149 -9.86 9.00 11.67
C GLY A 149 -10.38 7.67 11.15
N ILE A 150 -10.25 6.58 11.93
CA ILE A 150 -10.95 5.31 11.70
C ILE A 150 -12.25 5.33 12.52
N ASP A 151 -13.40 5.17 11.86
CA ASP A 151 -14.72 5.25 12.49
C ASP A 151 -15.26 3.86 12.88
N ASP A 152 -14.91 2.81 12.13
CA ASP A 152 -15.33 1.44 12.38
C ASP A 152 -14.24 0.42 11.99
N ILE A 153 -14.22 -0.72 12.69
CA ILE A 153 -13.26 -1.80 12.47
C ILE A 153 -13.96 -3.15 12.48
N ASN A 154 -13.87 -3.90 11.39
CA ASN A 154 -14.49 -5.22 11.26
C ASN A 154 -13.67 -6.14 10.31
N GLU A 155 -14.22 -7.29 9.92
CA GLU A 155 -13.52 -8.29 9.06
C GLU A 155 -14.01 -8.29 7.60
N GLY A 156 -14.73 -7.24 7.18
CA GLY A 156 -15.26 -7.13 5.82
C GLY A 156 -16.45 -8.05 5.54
N GLU A 157 -17.18 -8.47 6.56
CA GLU A 157 -18.39 -9.31 6.43
C GLU A 157 -19.59 -8.52 5.88
N GLU A 158 -19.65 -7.22 6.14
CA GLU A 158 -20.73 -6.34 5.70
C GLU A 158 -20.31 -5.49 4.51
N VAL A 159 -21.28 -5.20 3.64
CA VAL A 159 -21.05 -4.29 2.50
C VAL A 159 -20.90 -2.87 3.05
N TYR A 160 -19.71 -2.29 2.85
CA TYR A 160 -19.48 -0.89 3.17
C TYR A 160 -20.36 0.03 2.30
N LEU A 161 -21.13 0.91 2.96
CA LEU A 161 -22.12 1.77 2.30
C LEU A 161 -21.63 3.21 2.04
N GLY A 162 -20.37 3.53 2.38
CA GLY A 162 -19.78 4.84 2.10
C GLY A 162 -19.86 5.87 3.23
N GLU A 163 -20.20 5.47 4.46
CA GLU A 163 -20.23 6.37 5.63
C GLU A 163 -18.97 6.19 6.50
N GLY A 164 -18.25 7.27 6.76
CA GLY A 164 -17.02 7.25 7.59
C GLY A 164 -15.82 6.57 6.93
N THR A 165 -14.79 6.28 7.71
CA THR A 165 -13.63 5.48 7.32
C THR A 165 -13.70 4.14 8.04
N VAL A 166 -13.63 3.04 7.29
CA VAL A 166 -13.69 1.68 7.85
C VAL A 166 -12.34 1.00 7.67
N ALA A 167 -11.89 0.32 8.72
CA ALA A 167 -10.78 -0.60 8.68
C ALA A 167 -11.27 -2.05 8.63
N TRP A 168 -10.86 -2.81 7.63
CA TRP A 168 -11.06 -4.24 7.55
C TRP A 168 -9.78 -4.97 7.93
N VAL A 169 -9.87 -5.90 8.87
CA VAL A 169 -8.80 -6.82 9.25
C VAL A 169 -9.26 -8.22 8.89
N ILE A 170 -8.76 -8.75 7.77
CA ILE A 170 -9.27 -9.98 7.16
C ILE A 170 -8.19 -11.06 7.24
N PRO A 171 -8.47 -12.22 7.87
CA PRO A 171 -7.56 -13.35 7.82
C PRO A 171 -7.46 -13.92 6.40
N GLY A 172 -6.23 -14.01 5.91
CA GLY A 172 -5.90 -14.50 4.58
C GLY A 172 -5.38 -15.95 4.57
N PRO A 173 -4.72 -16.36 3.48
CA PRO A 173 -4.18 -17.71 3.35
C PRO A 173 -3.15 -18.04 4.44
N THR A 174 -3.16 -19.31 4.87
CA THR A 174 -2.20 -19.86 5.83
C THR A 174 -1.36 -20.96 5.21
N SER A 175 -0.08 -21.04 5.59
CA SER A 175 0.81 -22.16 5.27
C SER A 175 1.49 -22.67 6.54
N ILE A 176 1.88 -23.94 6.54
CA ILE A 176 2.47 -24.61 7.71
C ILE A 176 3.78 -25.26 7.27
N GLY A 177 4.85 -24.96 7.99
CA GLY A 177 6.17 -25.54 7.80
C GLY A 177 6.71 -26.19 9.08
N SER A 178 7.61 -27.15 8.92
CA SER A 178 8.40 -27.67 10.05
C SER A 178 9.40 -26.60 10.51
N PHE A 179 9.49 -26.38 11.82
CA PHE A 179 10.45 -25.46 12.41
C PHE A 179 11.19 -26.12 13.57
N SER A 180 12.47 -26.40 13.41
CA SER A 180 13.26 -27.08 14.45
C SER A 180 12.62 -28.40 14.93
N ARG A 181 13.04 -28.94 16.08
CA ARG A 181 12.50 -30.20 16.61
C ARG A 181 11.18 -29.96 17.34
N ALA A 182 10.13 -30.67 16.94
CA ALA A 182 8.80 -30.67 17.57
C ALA A 182 8.07 -29.31 17.56
N ARG A 183 8.37 -28.43 16.60
CA ARG A 183 7.61 -27.20 16.38
C ARG A 183 7.18 -27.08 14.92
N LEU A 184 6.05 -26.43 14.72
CA LEU A 184 5.55 -25.98 13.44
C LEU A 184 5.58 -24.46 13.41
N GLN A 185 5.91 -23.90 12.26
CA GLN A 185 5.71 -22.47 12.00
C GLN A 185 4.52 -22.33 11.06
N HIS A 186 3.51 -21.62 11.55
CA HIS A 186 2.38 -21.16 10.77
C HIS A 186 2.73 -19.79 10.19
N THR A 187 2.61 -19.64 8.88
CA THR A 187 2.72 -18.35 8.22
C THR A 187 1.35 -17.98 7.69
N MET A 188 0.78 -16.88 8.19
CA MET A 188 -0.53 -16.38 7.82
C MET A 188 -0.41 -15.01 7.17
N THR A 189 -1.15 -14.79 6.09
CA THR A 189 -1.36 -13.44 5.56
C THR A 189 -2.55 -12.79 6.28
N LEU A 190 -2.39 -11.55 6.73
CA LEU A 190 -3.47 -10.69 7.20
C LEU A 190 -3.63 -9.53 6.21
N TYR A 191 -4.85 -9.29 5.76
CA TYR A 191 -5.18 -8.13 4.95
C TYR A 191 -5.71 -7.04 5.87
N GLN A 192 -5.05 -5.88 5.88
CA GLN A 192 -5.53 -4.69 6.55
C GLN A 192 -5.87 -3.66 5.49
N ASN A 193 -7.17 -3.40 5.31
CA ASN A 193 -7.69 -2.49 4.30
C ASN A 193 -8.38 -1.31 4.97
N LEU A 194 -8.03 -0.10 4.59
CA LEU A 194 -8.78 1.09 4.96
C LEU A 194 -9.60 1.57 3.76
N LEU A 195 -10.86 1.94 3.99
CA LEU A 195 -11.79 2.33 2.94
C LEU A 195 -12.62 3.54 3.37
N THR A 196 -12.77 4.50 2.46
CA THR A 196 -13.75 5.59 2.60
C THR A 196 -14.31 5.98 1.23
N ALA A 197 -15.45 6.65 1.21
CA ALA A 197 -16.03 7.16 -0.04
C ALA A 197 -15.13 8.25 -0.65
N SER A 198 -14.85 8.17 -1.96
CA SER A 198 -13.98 9.16 -2.62
C SER A 198 -14.61 10.56 -2.74
N THR A 199 -15.90 10.69 -2.39
CA THR A 199 -16.61 11.98 -2.35
C THR A 199 -16.44 12.73 -1.04
N THR A 200 -16.01 12.04 0.03
CA THR A 200 -15.90 12.60 1.38
C THR A 200 -14.46 12.84 1.80
N MET A 201 -13.50 12.15 1.18
CA MET A 201 -12.08 12.24 1.54
C MET A 201 -11.19 12.12 0.29
N THR A 202 -10.10 12.88 0.29
CA THR A 202 -9.05 12.78 -0.74
C THR A 202 -8.09 11.63 -0.46
N LEU A 203 -7.38 11.15 -1.49
CA LEU A 203 -6.33 10.14 -1.31
C LEU A 203 -5.20 10.60 -0.37
N ALA A 204 -4.88 11.89 -0.36
CA ALA A 204 -3.85 12.44 0.52
C ALA A 204 -4.25 12.39 2.00
N GLU A 205 -5.52 12.67 2.31
CA GLU A 205 -6.04 12.53 3.68
C GLU A 205 -6.09 11.06 4.09
N MET A 206 -6.58 10.20 3.19
CA MET A 206 -6.63 8.75 3.41
C MET A 206 -5.25 8.15 3.69
N ARG A 207 -4.23 8.63 2.98
CA ARG A 207 -2.83 8.24 3.21
C ARG A 207 -2.34 8.59 4.60
N ARG A 208 -2.70 9.75 5.15
CA ARG A 208 -2.27 10.12 6.51
C ARG A 208 -2.85 9.16 7.56
N ILE A 209 -4.12 8.75 7.38
CA ILE A 209 -4.74 7.74 8.24
C ILE A 209 -4.04 6.39 8.07
N GLY A 210 -3.73 6.00 6.83
CA GLY A 210 -3.00 4.77 6.53
C GLY A 210 -1.57 4.71 7.05
N GLU A 211 -0.84 5.83 7.00
CA GLU A 211 0.50 5.97 7.56
C GLU A 211 0.44 5.87 9.09
N ALA A 212 -0.55 6.51 9.73
CA ALA A 212 -0.76 6.38 11.18
C ALA A 212 -1.15 4.95 11.60
N ALA A 213 -2.00 4.28 10.82
CA ALA A 213 -2.37 2.88 11.04
C ALA A 213 -1.16 1.93 10.88
N TYR A 214 -0.36 2.13 9.84
CA TYR A 214 0.88 1.39 9.63
C TYR A 214 1.84 1.58 10.81
N ASP A 215 2.04 2.82 11.25
CA ASP A 215 2.92 3.13 12.38
C ASP A 215 2.42 2.50 13.68
N ALA A 216 1.11 2.51 13.94
CA ALA A 216 0.51 1.86 15.10
C ALA A 216 0.80 0.35 15.13
N LEU A 217 0.53 -0.35 14.01
CA LEU A 217 0.80 -1.78 13.87
C LEU A 217 2.30 -2.13 13.95
N MET A 218 3.19 -1.21 13.56
CA MET A 218 4.63 -1.42 13.65
C MET A 218 5.21 -1.17 15.06
N GLN A 219 4.43 -0.66 16.03
CA GLN A 219 4.91 -0.44 17.40
C GLN A 219 5.22 -1.76 18.11
N ASP A 220 4.42 -2.80 17.88
CA ASP A 220 4.63 -4.14 18.38
C ASP A 220 4.43 -5.17 17.27
N ILE A 221 5.53 -5.59 16.64
CA ILE A 221 5.49 -6.62 15.59
C ILE A 221 5.04 -8.00 16.10
N THR A 222 4.87 -8.19 17.41
CA THR A 222 4.34 -9.44 17.97
C THR A 222 2.84 -9.38 18.22
N HIS A 223 2.24 -8.19 18.13
CA HIS A 223 0.82 -7.87 18.34
C HIS A 223 0.28 -8.51 19.62
N ASP A 224 0.71 -7.98 20.77
CA ASP A 224 0.44 -8.52 22.10
C ASP A 224 0.90 -9.98 22.25
N GLN A 225 2.08 -10.28 21.70
CA GLN A 225 2.67 -11.63 21.70
C GLN A 225 1.79 -12.70 21.01
N SER A 226 0.78 -12.31 20.23
CA SER A 226 -0.09 -13.23 19.49
C SER A 226 0.69 -14.02 18.44
N CYS A 227 1.78 -13.46 17.92
CA CYS A 227 2.67 -14.08 16.96
C CYS A 227 4.15 -13.81 17.29
N SER A 228 5.06 -14.56 16.66
CA SER A 228 6.51 -14.35 16.84
C SER A 228 7.03 -13.15 16.05
N SER A 229 6.38 -12.83 14.93
CA SER A 229 6.57 -11.60 14.17
C SER A 229 5.43 -11.46 13.15
N CYS A 230 4.89 -10.26 12.98
CA CYS A 230 4.05 -9.88 11.87
C CYS A 230 4.68 -8.65 11.21
N LEU A 231 4.95 -8.76 9.92
CA LEU A 231 5.62 -7.69 9.17
C LEU A 231 4.86 -7.40 7.88
N PRO A 232 4.82 -6.13 7.46
CA PRO A 232 4.14 -5.75 6.24
C PRO A 232 4.91 -6.25 5.02
N ARG A 233 4.18 -6.61 3.98
CA ARG A 233 4.68 -7.09 2.68
C ARG A 233 4.27 -6.20 1.51
N LEU A 234 3.13 -5.54 1.67
CA LEU A 234 2.56 -4.66 0.66
C LEU A 234 1.87 -3.51 1.39
N TRP A 235 2.07 -2.30 0.87
CA TRP A 235 1.28 -1.15 1.24
C TRP A 235 0.94 -0.37 -0.03
N HIS A 236 -0.34 -0.24 -0.33
CA HIS A 236 -0.80 0.34 -1.58
C HIS A 236 -1.91 1.38 -1.33
N PRO A 237 -1.62 2.66 -1.56
CA PRO A 237 -2.64 3.68 -1.60
C PRO A 237 -3.29 3.69 -2.98
N GLY A 238 -4.62 3.78 -3.04
CA GLY A 238 -5.30 3.79 -4.33
C GLY A 238 -6.78 4.07 -4.29
N PHE A 239 -7.36 4.06 -5.49
CA PHE A 239 -8.79 4.11 -5.70
C PHE A 239 -9.31 2.72 -5.99
N ILE A 240 -10.42 2.35 -5.37
CA ILE A 240 -11.12 1.10 -5.62
C ILE A 240 -12.50 1.46 -6.15
N GLN A 241 -12.86 0.97 -7.34
CA GLN A 241 -14.20 1.15 -7.88
C GLN A 241 -15.01 -0.13 -7.66
N PHE A 242 -16.12 -0.03 -6.94
CA PHE A 242 -17.06 -1.13 -6.75
C PHE A 242 -18.46 -0.69 -7.17
N GLY A 243 -18.94 -1.23 -8.30
CA GLY A 243 -20.18 -0.79 -8.93
C GLY A 243 -20.10 0.69 -9.40
N PRO A 244 -21.14 1.51 -9.15
CA PRO A 244 -21.13 2.93 -9.51
C PRO A 244 -20.36 3.81 -8.52
N VAL A 245 -19.92 3.25 -7.38
CA VAL A 245 -19.27 4.03 -6.30
C VAL A 245 -17.75 3.90 -6.41
N SER A 246 -17.09 5.05 -6.30
CA SER A 246 -15.64 5.15 -6.18
C SER A 246 -15.26 5.29 -4.71
N TYR A 247 -14.35 4.44 -4.27
CA TYR A 247 -13.76 4.44 -2.95
C TYR A 247 -12.30 4.86 -3.06
N VAL A 248 -11.80 5.47 -2.00
CA VAL A 248 -10.39 5.70 -1.79
C VAL A 248 -9.95 4.88 -0.59
N GLY A 249 -8.78 4.26 -0.69
CA GLY A 249 -8.37 3.30 0.32
C GLY A 249 -6.89 3.00 0.35
N ILE A 250 -6.50 2.32 1.42
CA ILE A 250 -5.18 1.75 1.60
C ILE A 250 -5.36 0.25 1.68
N LEU A 251 -4.67 -0.49 0.82
CA LEU A 251 -4.58 -1.94 0.91
C LEU A 251 -3.23 -2.31 1.46
N SER A 252 -3.19 -3.12 2.50
CA SER A 252 -1.94 -3.64 3.05
C SER A 252 -2.03 -5.12 3.38
N ASP A 253 -0.92 -5.81 3.12
CA ASP A 253 -0.78 -7.24 3.38
C ASP A 253 0.33 -7.42 4.41
N TRP A 254 0.04 -8.20 5.44
CA TRP A 254 0.94 -8.48 6.55
C TRP A 254 1.19 -9.98 6.64
N GLU A 255 2.41 -10.37 6.97
CA GLU A 255 2.79 -11.78 7.15
C GLU A 255 3.08 -12.05 8.62
N ALA A 256 2.15 -12.73 9.28
CA ALA A 256 2.28 -13.21 10.63
C ALA A 256 2.95 -14.59 10.66
N LYS A 257 3.94 -14.74 11.52
CA LYS A 257 4.59 -16.02 11.85
C LYS A 257 4.16 -16.43 13.25
N ILE A 258 3.55 -17.59 13.36
CA ILE A 258 3.11 -18.15 14.64
C ILE A 258 3.86 -19.46 14.88
N LEU A 259 4.46 -19.60 16.06
CA LEU A 259 5.13 -20.82 16.47
C LEU A 259 4.17 -21.69 17.27
N GLN A 260 3.98 -22.94 16.82
CA GLN A 260 3.21 -23.95 17.53
C GLN A 260 4.16 -25.06 18.00
N THR A 261 4.11 -25.38 19.30
CA THR A 261 4.88 -26.48 19.87
C THR A 261 3.97 -27.68 20.08
N TYR A 262 4.38 -28.83 19.54
CA TYR A 262 3.70 -30.09 19.78
C TYR A 262 4.51 -30.89 20.80
N THR A 263 4.03 -30.94 22.04
CA THR A 263 4.55 -31.91 23.01
C THR A 263 3.75 -33.19 22.81
N PRO A 264 4.34 -34.28 22.28
CA PRO A 264 3.64 -35.55 22.24
C PRO A 264 3.33 -35.98 23.68
N THR A 265 2.05 -36.13 24.00
CA THR A 265 1.57 -36.77 25.23
C THR A 265 1.87 -38.26 25.22
#